data_AF-A0A314Y8N5-F1
#
_entry.id   AF-A0A314Y8N5-F1
#
_cell.length_a   1.000
_cell.length_b   1.000
_cell.length_c   1.000
_cell.angle_alpha   90.00
_cell.angle_beta   90.00
_cell.angle_gamma   90.00
#
_symmetry.space_group_name_H-M   'P 1'
#
loop_
_entity.id
_entity.type
_entity.pdbx_description
1 polymer ?
#
loop_
_entity_poly.entity_id
_entity_poly.type
_entity_poly.pdbx_seq_one_letter_code
_entity_poly.pdbx_strand_id
1 'polypeptide(L)' 'MQMMYETIYKALKEVGLDNKYCPQDYLNFFCLGNRETLSGEDNSAAKANKKEANTPQVSPLTFLLS' A
#
# COMPACT_ATOMS: atom_id res chain seq x y z
N MET A 1 -1.40 7.63 7.45
CA MET A 1 -0.02 8.13 7.27
C MET A 1 0.04 9.50 6.62
N GLN A 2 -1.07 10.24 6.64
CA GLN A 2 -1.15 11.51 5.93
C GLN A 2 -0.30 12.60 6.61
N MET A 3 -0.29 12.60 7.95
CA MET A 3 0.46 13.56 8.76
C MET A 3 1.97 13.59 8.48
N MET A 4 2.62 12.44 8.25
CA MET A 4 4.07 12.41 8.02
C MET A 4 4.42 13.01 6.66
N TYR A 5 3.68 12.67 5.61
CA TYR A 5 3.86 13.27 4.29
C TYR A 5 3.53 14.77 4.29
N GLU A 6 2.50 15.19 5.04
CA GLU A 6 2.15 16.61 5.20
C GLU A 6 3.26 17.40 5.91
N THR A 7 3.91 16.85 6.93
CA THR A 7 5.04 17.50 7.60
C THR A 7 6.22 17.71 6.65
N ILE A 8 6.57 16.68 5.86
CA ILE A 8 7.65 16.78 4.87
C ILE A 8 7.30 17.82 3.80
N TYR A 9 6.06 17.81 3.30
CA TYR A 9 5.59 18.79 2.33
C TYR A 9 5.66 20.23 2.87
N LYS A 10 5.25 20.47 4.12
CA LYS A 10 5.35 21.78 4.76
C LYS A 10 6.81 22.26 4.83
N ALA A 11 7.72 21.38 5.25
CA ALA A 11 9.14 21.71 5.27
C ALA A 11 9.69 22.04 3.87
N LEU A 12 9.31 21.27 2.85
CA LEU A 12 9.70 21.54 1.45
C LEU A 12 9.18 22.89 0.96
N LYS A 13 7.96 23.25 1.34
CA LYS A 13 7.35 24.54 0.98
C LYS A 13 8.03 25.72 1.69
N GLU A 14 8.41 25.56 2.95
CA GLU A 14 9.13 26.59 3.72
C GLU A 14 10.50 26.94 3.10
N VAL A 15 11.17 25.95 2.50
CA VAL A 15 12.46 26.16 1.81
C VAL A 15 12.32 26.41 0.30
N GLY A 16 11.10 26.45 -0.24
CA GLY A 16 10.82 26.71 -1.66
C GLY A 16 11.23 25.59 -2.61
N LEU A 17 11.26 24.34 -2.14
CA LEU A 17 11.68 23.16 -2.89
C LEU A 17 10.51 22.24 -3.29
N ASP A 18 9.27 22.64 -3.00
CA ASP A 18 8.03 21.91 -3.29
C ASP A 18 7.78 21.67 -4.80
N ASN A 19 8.40 22.45 -5.67
CA ASN A 19 8.34 22.25 -7.13
C ASN A 19 9.41 21.27 -7.67
N LYS A 20 10.39 20.92 -6.84
CA LYS A 20 11.54 20.09 -7.25
C LYS A 20 11.52 18.70 -6.62
N TYR A 21 11.03 18.60 -5.39
CA TYR A 21 11.01 17.35 -4.62
C TYR A 21 9.62 17.03 -4.10
N CYS A 22 9.31 15.75 -4.06
CA CYS A 22 8.08 15.22 -3.52
C CYS A 22 8.31 14.63 -2.12
N PRO A 23 7.32 14.64 -1.21
CA PRO A 23 7.45 14.00 0.10
C PRO A 23 7.87 12.52 0.05
N GLN A 24 7.48 11.80 -0.99
CA GLN A 24 7.82 10.40 -1.26
C GLN A 24 9.31 10.20 -1.58
N ASP A 25 10.06 11.26 -1.94
CA ASP A 25 11.51 11.16 -2.16
C ASP A 25 12.28 10.95 -0.85
N TYR A 26 11.67 11.31 0.28
CA TYR A 26 12.29 11.25 1.61
C TYR A 26 11.73 10.15 2.49
N LEU A 27 10.47 9.76 2.28
CA LEU A 27 9.78 8.80 3.10
C LEU A 27 8.96 7.85 2.22
N ASN A 28 9.23 6.56 2.32
CA ASN A 28 8.43 5.52 1.70
C ASN A 28 8.13 4.41 2.71
N PHE A 29 6.95 3.81 2.60
CA PHE A 29 6.57 2.66 3.41
C PHE A 29 6.40 1.45 2.50
N PHE A 30 7.19 0.41 2.78
CA PHE A 30 7.08 -0.86 2.09
C PHE A 30 6.68 -1.93 3.11
N CYS A 31 5.73 -2.78 2.73
CA CYS A 31 5.44 -4.00 3.47
C CYS A 31 6.27 -5.13 2.86
N LEU A 32 6.94 -5.92 3.69
CA LEU A 32 7.60 -7.13 3.24
C LEU A 32 6.63 -8.30 3.32
N GLY A 33 6.56 -9.10 2.26
CA GLY A 33 5.78 -10.32 2.19
C GLY A 33 6.57 -11.42 1.49
N ASN A 34 6.74 -12.56 2.16
CA ASN A 34 7.40 -13.71 1.55
C ASN A 34 6.39 -14.52 0.74
N ARG A 35 6.77 -15.01 -0.45
CA ARG A 35 5.94 -15.93 -1.25
C ARG A 35 6.57 -17.32 -1.21
N GLU A 36 5.90 -18.28 -0.58
CA GLU A 36 6.38 -19.65 -0.59
C GLU A 36 6.14 -20.29 -1.96
N THR A 37 7.19 -20.81 -2.57
CA THR A 37 7.08 -21.67 -3.74
C THR A 37 6.61 -23.04 -3.27
N LEU A 38 5.54 -23.57 -3.85
CA LEU A 38 5.24 -24.99 -3.73
C LEU A 38 6.47 -25.73 -4.28
N SER A 39 7.29 -26.31 -3.40
CA SER A 39 8.38 -27.19 -3.82
C SER A 39 7.74 -28.26 -4.70
N GLY A 40 8.14 -28.27 -5.96
CA GLY A 40 7.62 -29.19 -6.97
C GLY A 40 8.06 -30.60 -6.65
N GLU A 41 7.33 -31.24 -5.74
CA GLU A 41 7.33 -32.66 -5.40
C GLU A 41 6.26 -32.81 -4.31
N ASP A 42 4.99 -32.72 -4.71
CA ASP A 42 3.93 -33.58 -4.19
C ASP A 42 2.67 -33.33 -5.01
N ASN A 43 2.58 -34.11 -6.09
CA ASN A 43 1.30 -34.49 -6.67
C ASN A 43 0.44 -35.13 -5.58
N SER A 44 -0.53 -34.41 -5.03
CA SER A 44 -1.84 -34.96 -4.69
C SER A 44 -2.81 -33.86 -4.28
N ALA A 45 -3.99 -33.92 -4.89
CA ALA A 45 -5.08 -33.01 -4.73
C ALA A 45 -5.58 -32.86 -3.27
N ALA A 46 -6.28 -31.74 -3.07
CA ALA A 46 -7.23 -31.46 -1.99
C ALA A 46 -6.66 -31.02 -0.63
N LYS A 47 -6.75 -29.71 -0.36
CA LYS A 47 -7.82 -29.25 0.55
C LYS A 47 -8.18 -27.78 0.38
N ALA A 48 -9.48 -27.58 0.38
CA ALA A 48 -10.20 -26.36 0.14
C ALA A 48 -9.89 -25.23 1.15
N ASN A 49 -9.94 -24.00 0.64
CA ASN A 49 -10.56 -22.82 1.24
C ASN A 49 -10.77 -22.80 2.76
N LYS A 50 -10.01 -21.94 3.45
CA LYS A 50 -10.53 -20.73 4.14
C LYS A 50 -9.37 -20.01 4.82
N LYS A 51 -8.92 -18.90 4.25
CA LYS A 51 -8.29 -17.82 5.01
C LYS A 51 -9.20 -16.62 4.86
N GLU A 52 -9.99 -16.40 5.90
CA GLU A 52 -10.89 -15.27 6.07
C GLU A 52 -10.02 -13.99 6.09
N ALA A 53 -10.10 -13.21 5.02
CA ALA A 53 -9.40 -11.95 4.89
C ALA A 53 -10.17 -10.89 5.70
N ASN A 54 -9.65 -10.53 6.87
CA ASN A 54 -10.11 -9.38 7.63
C ASN A 54 -9.74 -8.09 6.88
N THR A 55 -10.63 -7.69 5.96
CA THR A 55 -10.50 -6.44 5.20
C THR A 55 -11.56 -5.47 5.70
N PRO A 56 -11.20 -4.29 6.24
CA PRO A 56 -12.14 -3.18 6.37
C PRO A 56 -12.50 -2.73 4.95
N GLN A 57 -13.72 -3.04 4.51
CA GLN A 57 -14.25 -2.61 3.22
C GLN A 57 -14.46 -1.09 3.28
N VAL A 58 -13.61 -0.32 2.60
CA VAL A 58 -13.90 1.07 2.28
C VAL A 58 -13.46 1.33 0.83
N SER A 59 -14.42 1.45 -0.07
CA SER A 59 -14.25 2.05 -1.39
C SER A 59 -15.27 3.18 -1.54
N PRO A 60 -14.84 4.45 -1.69
CA PRO A 60 -15.71 5.49 -2.20
C PRO A 60 -15.32 5.74 -3.66
N LEU A 61 -15.96 5.05 -4.60
CA LEU A 61 -15.90 5.46 -6.00
C LEU A 61 -17.15 5.05 -6.79
N THR A 62 -18.30 5.58 -6.35
CA THR A 62 -19.48 5.70 -7.22
C THR A 62 -20.21 7.01 -6.91
N PHE A 63 -19.59 8.14 -7.24
CA PHE A 63 -20.34 9.38 -7.50
C PHE A 63 -20.01 9.84 -8.93
N LEU A 64 -20.62 9.14 -9.88
CA LEU A 64 -20.78 9.63 -11.24
C LEU A 64 -21.97 8.89 -11.83
N LEU A 65 -22.94 9.67 -12.32
CA LEU A 65 -24.30 9.34 -12.78
C LEU A 65 -25.43 9.36 -11.72
N SER A 66 -25.80 10.56 -11.30
CA SER A 66 -27.13 11.14 -11.62
C SER A 66 -27.09 12.66 -11.54
#